data_AF-A0A6A4GRK3-F1
#
_entry.id   AF-A0A6A4GRK3-F1
#
_cell.length_a   1.000
_cell.length_b   1.000
_cell.length_c   1.000
_cell.angle_alpha   90.00
_cell.angle_beta   90.00
_cell.angle_gamma   90.00
#
_symmetry.space_group_name_H-M   'P 1'
#
loop_
_entity.id
_entity.type
_entity.pdbx_description
1 polymer ?
#
loop_
_entity_poly.entity_id
_entity_poly.type
_entity_poly.pdbx_seq_one_letter_code
_entity_poly.pdbx_strand_id
1 'polypeptide(L)'
;MYVLSDEELVAALRVMPSLTDLEINDEKLSSDRVSPITSQLISSLRRQCIIPEHVRVPTGSNMHLVPSLRSLCLVFKGMVFDDNVFIETVQSRWLPDSDYAMAVGVDCLRSVVLKFCHREVDEEVYKPLHDLDKMGMRVVVSGTEGTKI
;
A
#
# COMPACT_ATOMS: atom_id res chain seq x y z
N MET A 1 18.66 -13.33 -11.30
CA MET A 1 17.49 -12.46 -11.07
C MET A 1 17.84 -11.54 -9.91
N TYR A 2 17.89 -10.23 -10.15
CA TYR A 2 18.23 -9.20 -9.18
C TYR A 2 16.99 -8.87 -8.34
N VAL A 3 17.13 -8.70 -7.03
CA VAL A 3 16.04 -8.21 -6.16
C VAL A 3 16.30 -6.73 -5.98
N LEU A 4 15.34 -5.89 -6.37
CA LEU A 4 15.43 -4.45 -6.17
C LEU A 4 15.41 -4.16 -4.67
N SER A 5 16.26 -3.25 -4.21
CA SER A 5 16.16 -2.71 -2.85
C SER A 5 14.94 -1.80 -2.72
N ASP A 6 14.54 -1.51 -1.48
CA ASP A 6 13.45 -0.57 -1.22
C ASP A 6 13.73 0.81 -1.82
N GLU A 7 14.98 1.27 -1.74
CA GLU A 7 15.41 2.56 -2.28
C GLU A 7 15.27 2.60 -3.80
N GLU A 8 15.65 1.52 -4.49
CA GLU A 8 15.52 1.40 -5.94
C GLU A 8 14.06 1.36 -6.38
N LEU A 9 13.23 0.58 -5.69
CA LEU A 9 11.81 0.50 -5.99
C LEU A 9 11.09 1.82 -5.69
N VAL A 10 11.40 2.48 -4.58
CA VAL A 10 10.89 3.82 -4.26
C VAL A 10 11.35 4.84 -5.31
N ALA A 11 12.61 4.79 -5.76
CA ALA A 11 13.10 5.67 -6.80
C ALA A 11 12.34 5.46 -8.13
N ALA A 12 12.07 4.21 -8.49
CA ALA A 12 11.25 3.87 -9.67
C ALA A 12 9.80 4.37 -9.52
N LEU A 13 9.16 4.15 -8.38
CA LEU A 13 7.79 4.60 -8.11
C LEU A 13 7.68 6.14 -8.13
N ARG A 14 8.74 6.85 -7.73
CA ARG A 14 8.76 8.33 -7.71
C ARG A 14 8.70 8.96 -9.10
N VAL A 15 9.17 8.25 -10.13
CA VAL A 15 9.09 8.71 -11.53
C VAL A 15 7.78 8.34 -12.22
N MET A 16 6.84 7.71 -11.51
CA MET A 16 5.53 7.27 -12.03
C MET A 16 4.35 7.89 -11.26
N PRO A 17 4.20 9.23 -11.23
CA PRO A 17 3.17 9.87 -10.42
C PRO A 17 1.73 9.55 -10.85
N SER A 18 1.54 9.17 -12.11
CA SER A 18 0.26 8.75 -12.70
C SER A 18 -0.06 7.26 -12.52
N LEU A 19 0.76 6.50 -11.78
CA LEU A 19 0.50 5.08 -11.53
C LEU A 19 -0.79 4.92 -10.71
N THR A 20 -1.80 4.31 -11.33
CA THR A 20 -3.09 4.03 -10.67
C THR A 20 -3.16 2.67 -10.03
N ASP A 21 -2.40 1.71 -10.55
CA ASP A 21 -2.45 0.30 -10.16
C ASP A 21 -1.03 -0.18 -9.89
N LEU A 22 -0.78 -0.66 -8.68
CA LEU A 22 0.49 -1.25 -8.27
C LEU A 22 0.26 -2.69 -7.83
N GLU A 23 0.89 -3.61 -8.54
CA GLU A 23 0.96 -5.01 -8.16
C GLU A 23 2.41 -5.41 -7.87
N ILE A 24 2.62 -6.03 -6.70
CA ILE A 24 3.90 -6.64 -6.34
C ILE A 24 3.61 -8.09 -5.99
N ASN A 25 4.21 -9.00 -6.76
CA ASN A 25 3.97 -10.42 -6.64
C ASN A 25 5.30 -11.16 -6.46
N ASP A 26 5.49 -11.72 -5.27
CA ASP A 26 6.69 -12.46 -4.89
C ASP A 26 6.49 -14.00 -4.92
N GLU A 27 5.35 -14.49 -5.41
CA GLU A 27 4.97 -15.91 -5.37
C GLU A 27 6.01 -16.81 -6.07
N LYS A 28 6.64 -16.28 -7.12
CA LYS A 28 7.67 -16.97 -7.91
C LYS A 28 9.09 -16.85 -7.33
N LEU A 29 9.29 -16.09 -6.25
CA LEU A 29 10.59 -16.04 -5.59
C LEU A 29 10.88 -17.38 -4.92
N SER A 30 12.14 -17.81 -5.00
CA SER A 30 12.62 -18.98 -4.28
C SER A 30 12.57 -18.73 -2.76
N SER A 31 12.34 -19.77 -1.98
CA SER A 31 12.12 -19.67 -0.52
C SER A 31 13.34 -19.17 0.27
N ASP A 32 14.52 -19.18 -0.36
CA ASP A 32 15.78 -18.65 0.17
C ASP A 32 15.94 -17.14 -0.05
N ARG A 33 15.01 -16.49 -0.78
CA ARG A 33 15.09 -15.06 -1.08
C ARG A 33 14.21 -14.22 -0.16
N VAL A 34 14.72 -13.04 0.15
CA VAL A 34 13.97 -11.99 0.85
C VAL A 34 12.88 -11.44 -0.07
N SER A 35 11.66 -11.33 0.45
CA SER A 35 10.55 -10.70 -0.27
C SER A 35 10.84 -9.20 -0.49
N PRO A 36 10.57 -8.65 -1.68
CA PRO A 36 10.64 -7.21 -1.93
C PRO A 36 9.50 -6.45 -1.25
N ILE A 37 8.49 -7.13 -0.71
CA ILE A 37 7.37 -6.52 0.01
C ILE A 37 7.79 -6.34 1.46
N THR A 38 8.55 -5.29 1.73
CA THR A 38 9.06 -4.96 3.06
C THR A 38 8.16 -3.97 3.80
N SER A 39 8.28 -3.88 5.13
CA SER A 39 7.61 -2.84 5.92
C SER A 39 8.05 -1.43 5.50
N GLN A 40 9.33 -1.25 5.11
CA GLN A 40 9.84 0.03 4.63
C GLN A 40 9.22 0.43 3.28
N LEU A 41 9.08 -0.51 2.34
CA LEU A 41 8.36 -0.27 1.10
C LEU A 41 6.90 0.11 1.36
N ILE A 42 6.19 -0.66 2.19
CA ILE A 42 4.79 -0.39 2.51
C ILE A 42 4.63 0.98 3.20
N SER A 43 5.55 1.31 4.11
CA SER A 43 5.60 2.63 4.76
C SER A 43 5.84 3.77 3.77
N SER A 44 6.63 3.54 2.72
CA SER A 44 6.90 4.56 1.69
C SER A 44 5.67 4.92 0.85
N LEU A 45 4.68 4.01 0.76
CA LEU A 45 3.41 4.23 0.08
C LEU A 45 2.41 5.00 0.95
N ARG A 46 2.66 5.11 2.26
CA ARG A 46 1.81 5.85 3.19
C ARG A 46 1.69 7.31 2.76
N ARG A 47 0.49 7.87 2.87
CA ARG A 47 0.31 9.32 2.70
C ARG A 47 1.07 10.04 3.82
N GLN A 48 2.04 10.86 3.45
CA GLN A 48 2.73 11.75 4.40
C GLN A 48 1.75 12.84 4.87
N CYS A 49 1.62 13.04 6.17
CA CYS A 49 0.71 14.07 6.69
C CYS A 49 1.32 15.46 6.45
N ILE A 50 0.61 16.36 5.77
CA ILE A 50 1.03 17.76 5.60
C ILE A 50 0.61 18.54 6.85
N ILE A 51 1.57 19.19 7.51
CA ILE A 51 1.32 20.24 8.52
C ILE A 51 1.02 21.54 7.76
N PRO A 52 0.03 22.37 8.16
CA PRO A 52 -0.33 23.58 7.42
C PRO A 52 0.80 24.62 7.37
N GLU A 53 1.32 24.83 6.16
CA GLU A 53 1.58 26.09 5.44
C GLU A 53 1.76 27.43 6.21
N HIS A 54 2.60 27.48 7.25
CA HIS A 54 3.31 28.73 7.56
C HIS A 54 4.71 28.81 6.94
N VAL A 55 5.16 27.76 6.24
CA VAL A 55 6.51 27.71 5.65
C VAL A 55 6.44 27.03 4.28
N ARG A 56 6.36 27.88 3.25
CA ARG A 56 6.80 27.64 1.86
C ARG A 56 6.02 26.62 1.03
N VAL A 57 5.49 27.13 -0.07
CA VAL A 57 5.11 26.41 -1.30
C VAL A 57 6.21 25.41 -1.70
N PRO A 58 5.95 24.10 -1.76
CA PRO A 58 6.80 23.19 -2.48
C PRO A 58 6.43 23.28 -3.96
N THR A 59 7.16 24.11 -4.69
CA THR A 59 7.24 24.02 -6.14
C THR A 59 7.81 22.65 -6.51
N GLY A 60 6.95 21.73 -6.97
CA GLY A 60 7.32 20.66 -7.90
C GLY A 60 7.97 19.38 -7.35
N SER A 61 7.85 19.05 -6.07
CA SER A 61 8.27 17.73 -5.58
C SER A 61 7.07 16.79 -5.49
N ASN A 62 7.15 15.61 -6.12
CA ASN A 62 6.24 14.48 -5.88
C ASN A 62 6.38 14.04 -4.41
N MET A 63 5.75 14.77 -3.48
CA MET A 63 5.85 14.53 -2.03
C MET A 63 5.26 13.18 -1.64
N HIS A 64 4.19 12.79 -2.33
CA HIS A 64 3.57 11.48 -2.17
C HIS A 64 4.12 10.51 -3.21
N LEU A 65 4.48 9.31 -2.75
CA LEU A 65 4.81 8.22 -3.66
C LEU A 65 3.54 7.77 -4.37
N VAL A 66 3.56 7.78 -5.71
CA VAL A 66 2.43 7.39 -6.57
C VAL A 66 1.10 8.04 -6.13
N PRO A 67 0.96 9.38 -6.19
CA PRO A 67 -0.21 10.09 -5.68
C PRO A 67 -1.53 9.63 -6.34
N SER A 68 -1.49 9.16 -7.58
CA SER A 68 -2.66 8.67 -8.32
C SER A 68 -3.02 7.21 -8.03
N LEU A 69 -2.36 6.55 -7.06
CA LEU A 69 -2.58 5.13 -6.78
C LEU A 69 -3.99 4.88 -6.22
N ARG A 70 -4.76 4.09 -6.95
CA ARG A 70 -6.15 3.70 -6.63
C ARG A 70 -6.30 2.20 -6.38
N SER A 71 -5.35 1.37 -6.80
CA SER A 71 -5.37 -0.07 -6.57
C SER A 71 -4.00 -0.57 -6.10
N LEU A 72 -3.98 -1.29 -4.98
CA LEU A 72 -2.79 -1.94 -4.43
C LEU A 72 -3.02 -3.45 -4.34
N CYS A 73 -2.16 -4.23 -4.98
CA CYS A 73 -2.17 -5.69 -4.93
C CYS A 73 -0.81 -6.21 -4.44
N LEU A 74 -0.80 -6.95 -3.35
CA LEU A 74 0.37 -7.58 -2.77
C LEU A 74 0.15 -9.09 -2.68
N VAL A 75 0.98 -9.86 -3.35
CA VAL A 75 1.08 -11.32 -3.15
C VAL A 75 2.37 -11.57 -2.40
N PHE A 76 2.26 -12.07 -1.18
CA PHE A 76 3.33 -12.17 -0.20
C PHE A 76 3.63 -13.62 0.19
N LYS A 77 4.88 -14.01 -0.04
CA LYS A 77 5.47 -15.33 0.21
C LYS A 77 6.46 -15.30 1.37
N GLY A 78 6.82 -14.13 1.89
CA GLY A 78 7.65 -14.04 3.08
C GLY A 78 6.99 -14.66 4.32
N MET A 79 7.79 -14.82 5.38
CA MET A 79 7.32 -15.37 6.67
C MET A 79 6.91 -14.28 7.66
N VAL A 80 7.47 -13.07 7.54
CA VAL A 80 7.26 -11.96 8.47
C VAL A 80 6.70 -10.79 7.69
N PHE A 81 5.44 -10.44 7.96
CA PHE A 81 4.74 -9.31 7.38
C PHE A 81 4.32 -8.36 8.49
N ASP A 82 4.46 -7.07 8.27
CA ASP A 82 4.04 -6.05 9.21
C ASP A 82 2.60 -5.62 8.92
N ASP A 83 1.67 -6.35 9.54
CA ASP A 83 0.22 -6.14 9.39
C ASP A 83 -0.18 -4.69 9.71
N ASN A 84 0.35 -4.14 10.80
CA ASN A 84 -0.01 -2.80 11.27
C ASN A 84 0.45 -1.72 10.29
N VAL A 85 1.70 -1.81 9.81
CA VAL A 85 2.21 -0.84 8.84
C VAL A 85 1.39 -0.87 7.55
N PHE A 86 0.96 -2.05 7.10
CA PHE A 86 0.07 -2.18 5.95
C PHE A 86 -1.29 -1.54 6.19
N ILE A 87 -1.95 -1.83 7.31
CA ILE A 87 -3.25 -1.27 7.67
C ILE A 87 -3.18 0.26 7.76
N GLU A 88 -2.19 0.79 8.46
CA GLU A 88 -1.96 2.23 8.58
C GLU A 88 -1.73 2.88 7.21
N THR A 89 -0.97 2.24 6.33
CA THR A 89 -0.75 2.73 4.97
C THR A 89 -2.06 2.78 4.18
N VAL A 90 -2.86 1.71 4.21
CA VAL A 90 -4.17 1.66 3.51
C VAL A 90 -5.11 2.73 4.05
N GLN A 91 -5.27 2.82 5.36
CA GLN A 91 -6.12 3.82 6.02
C GLN A 91 -5.67 5.25 5.68
N SER A 92 -4.36 5.52 5.64
CA SER A 92 -3.85 6.84 5.30
C SER A 92 -4.25 7.30 3.90
N ARG A 93 -4.48 6.37 2.98
CA ARG A 93 -4.83 6.64 1.58
C ARG A 93 -6.32 6.52 1.27
N TRP A 94 -7.13 6.06 2.22
CA TRP A 94 -8.58 6.09 2.10
C TRP A 94 -9.12 7.49 2.38
N LEU A 95 -9.33 8.26 1.31
CA LEU A 95 -9.86 9.63 1.34
C LEU A 95 -11.20 9.67 0.59
N PRO A 96 -12.31 9.23 1.20
CA PRO A 96 -13.59 9.11 0.49
C PRO A 96 -14.13 10.46 0.02
N ASP A 97 -13.79 11.55 0.70
CA ASP A 97 -14.08 12.93 0.31
C ASP A 97 -13.14 13.38 -0.83
N SER A 98 -13.73 13.65 -2.00
CA SER A 98 -13.00 14.07 -3.19
C SER A 98 -12.39 15.47 -3.07
N ASP A 99 -13.05 16.39 -2.37
CA ASP A 99 -12.57 17.77 -2.24
C ASP A 99 -11.35 17.79 -1.32
N TYR A 100 -11.39 17.00 -0.24
CA TYR A 100 -10.23 16.80 0.63
C TYR A 100 -9.09 16.08 -0.08
N ALA A 101 -9.37 15.01 -0.83
CA ALA A 101 -8.37 14.29 -1.62
C ALA A 101 -7.66 15.20 -2.64
N MET A 102 -8.43 16.04 -3.33
CA MET A 102 -7.92 17.03 -4.27
C MET A 102 -7.06 18.09 -3.57
N ALA A 103 -7.49 18.60 -2.42
CA ALA A 103 -6.71 19.58 -1.64
C ALA A 103 -5.37 19.02 -1.14
N VAL A 104 -5.33 17.73 -0.81
CA VAL A 104 -4.12 17.00 -0.40
C VAL A 104 -3.25 16.62 -1.60
N GLY A 105 -3.82 16.53 -2.80
CA GLY A 105 -3.12 16.11 -4.02
C GLY A 105 -2.85 14.60 -4.08
N VAL A 106 -3.73 13.78 -3.52
CA VAL A 106 -3.62 12.31 -3.52
C VAL A 106 -4.97 11.71 -3.88
N ASP A 107 -4.99 10.79 -4.83
CA ASP A 107 -6.18 10.02 -5.15
C ASP A 107 -6.51 9.04 -4.02
N CYS A 108 -7.81 8.89 -3.77
CA CYS A 108 -8.32 7.91 -2.83
C CYS A 108 -8.04 6.49 -3.33
N LEU A 109 -7.35 5.70 -2.50
CA LEU A 109 -7.16 4.27 -2.73
C LEU A 109 -8.54 3.60 -2.75
N ARG A 110 -8.90 2.84 -3.77
CA ARG A 110 -10.23 2.22 -3.91
C ARG A 110 -10.21 0.71 -3.80
N SER A 111 -9.07 0.08 -4.05
CA SER A 111 -8.94 -1.37 -4.05
C SER A 111 -7.66 -1.80 -3.36
N VAL A 112 -7.76 -2.78 -2.48
CA VAL A 112 -6.63 -3.42 -1.80
C VAL A 112 -6.80 -4.92 -1.85
N VAL A 113 -5.76 -5.60 -2.33
CA VAL A 113 -5.66 -7.06 -2.33
C VAL A 113 -4.36 -7.44 -1.63
N LEU A 114 -4.45 -8.31 -0.64
CA LEU A 114 -3.30 -8.89 0.06
C LEU A 114 -3.48 -10.41 0.15
N LYS A 115 -2.58 -11.15 -0.50
CA LYS A 115 -2.58 -12.62 -0.50
C LYS A 115 -1.35 -13.14 0.24
N PHE A 116 -1.55 -13.91 1.29
CA PHE A 116 -0.51 -14.66 1.98
C PHE A 116 -0.37 -16.06 1.40
N CYS A 117 0.85 -16.43 1.00
CA CYS A 117 1.14 -17.75 0.45
C CYS A 117 1.50 -18.79 1.53
N HIS A 118 1.86 -18.37 2.75
CA HIS A 118 2.39 -19.25 3.80
C HIS A 118 1.77 -19.04 5.19
N ARG A 119 0.72 -18.21 5.31
CA ARG A 119 -0.01 -18.06 6.57
C ARG A 119 -1.50 -17.85 6.36
N GLU A 120 -2.27 -18.22 7.38
CA GLU A 120 -3.67 -17.85 7.51
C GLU A 120 -3.84 -16.38 7.90
N VAL A 121 -5.03 -15.84 7.66
CA VAL A 121 -5.39 -14.46 7.98
C VAL A 121 -6.10 -14.41 9.32
N ASP A 122 -5.64 -13.51 10.20
CA ASP A 122 -6.33 -13.18 11.44
C ASP A 122 -7.36 -12.07 11.18
N GLU A 123 -8.65 -12.42 11.23
CA GLU A 123 -9.74 -11.48 10.94
C GLU A 123 -9.77 -10.29 11.92
N GLU A 124 -9.37 -10.47 13.17
CA GLU A 124 -9.37 -9.41 14.18
C GLU A 124 -8.29 -8.36 13.89
N VAL A 125 -7.12 -8.81 13.41
CA VAL A 125 -6.03 -7.90 12.98
C VAL A 125 -6.49 -7.01 11.83
N TYR A 126 -7.21 -7.58 10.86
CA TYR A 126 -7.61 -6.86 9.65
C TYR A 126 -9.02 -6.26 9.68
N LYS A 127 -9.73 -6.38 10.80
CA LYS A 127 -11.01 -5.72 11.04
C LYS A 127 -11.05 -4.24 10.61
N PRO A 128 -10.00 -3.42 10.81
CA PRO A 128 -10.03 -2.04 10.34
C PRO A 128 -10.19 -1.90 8.82
N LEU A 129 -9.70 -2.85 8.02
CA LEU A 129 -9.87 -2.83 6.56
C LEU A 129 -11.26 -3.34 6.16
N HIS A 130 -11.81 -4.32 6.86
CA HIS A 130 -13.19 -4.76 6.65
C HIS A 130 -14.20 -3.64 6.91
N ASP A 131 -13.93 -2.76 7.88
CA ASP A 131 -14.76 -1.57 8.08
C ASP A 131 -14.63 -0.57 6.93
N LEU A 132 -13.48 -0.47 6.26
CA LEU A 132 -13.34 0.33 5.02
C LEU A 132 -14.08 -0.29 3.83
N ASP A 133 -14.13 -1.63 3.74
CA ASP A 133 -14.87 -2.34 2.69
C ASP A 133 -16.36 -1.97 2.75
N LYS A 134 -16.94 -1.99 3.96
CA LYS A 134 -18.31 -1.53 4.22
C LYS A 134 -18.54 -0.06 3.84
N MET A 135 -17.49 0.76 3.82
CA MET A 135 -17.54 2.18 3.43
C MET A 135 -17.30 2.39 1.93
N GLY A 136 -17.17 1.32 1.14
CA GLY A 136 -17.07 1.38 -0.32
C GLY A 136 -15.64 1.29 -0.87
N MET A 137 -14.65 0.95 -0.04
CA MET A 137 -13.38 0.39 -0.52
C MET A 137 -13.63 -1.04 -0.99
N ARG A 138 -12.85 -1.56 -1.93
CA ARG A 138 -12.77 -3.01 -2.18
C ARG A 138 -11.59 -3.56 -1.39
N VAL A 139 -11.83 -4.45 -0.45
CA VAL A 139 -10.78 -5.13 0.31
C VAL A 139 -10.85 -6.63 0.05
N VAL A 140 -9.69 -7.24 -0.16
CA VAL A 140 -9.53 -8.70 -0.18
C VAL A 140 -8.25 -9.03 0.57
N VAL A 141 -8.35 -9.64 1.73
CA VAL A 141 -7.20 -10.22 2.43
C VAL A 141 -7.39 -11.71 2.52
N SER A 142 -6.43 -12.50 2.00
CA SER A 142 -6.58 -13.96 1.93
C SER A 142 -5.35 -14.75 2.35
N GLY A 143 -5.59 -15.86 3.05
CA GLY A 143 -4.59 -16.82 3.50
C GLY A 143 -4.46 -18.07 2.62
N THR A 144 -3.74 -19.08 3.12
CA THR A 144 -3.46 -20.33 2.41
C THR A 144 -4.70 -21.18 2.12
N GLU A 145 -5.73 -21.15 2.97
CA GLU A 145 -6.97 -21.91 2.80
C GLU A 145 -8.09 -21.12 2.11
N GLY A 146 -7.78 -19.93 1.57
CA GLY A 146 -8.77 -19.11 0.87
C GLY A 146 -9.76 -18.41 1.81
N THR A 147 -9.48 -18.38 3.13
CA THR A 147 -10.08 -17.45 4.10
C THR A 147 -10.02 -16.06 3.50
N LYS A 148 -11.15 -15.36 3.44
CA LYS A 148 -11.29 -14.01 2.89
C LYS A 148 -12.07 -13.17 3.87
N ILE A 149 -11.59 -11.96 4.07
CA ILE A 149 -12.35 -10.84 4.64
C ILE A 149 -12.56 -9.77 3.59
#